data_AF-A0A820FUE6-F1
#
_entry.id   AF-A0A820FUE6-F1
#
_cell.length_a   1.000
_cell.length_b   1.000
_cell.length_c   1.000
_cell.angle_alpha   90.00
_cell.angle_beta   90.00
_cell.angle_gamma   90.00
#
_symmetry.space_group_name_H-M   'P 1'
#
loop_
_entity.id
_entity.type
_entity.pdbx_description
1 polymer ?
#
loop_
_entity_poly.entity_id
_entity_poly.type
_entity_poly.pdbx_seq_one_letter_code
_entity_poly.pdbx_strand_id
1 'polypeptide(L)'
;SFHTRIAILIFLCTWLANCPLAVQAFLSIANSISCLISQICAQSVADDREVLIQSLCSFAFGLCLVFNNNQMTTYSTESLERIINKRIGIDFFQEKLELLSKSDYYAKALQKPQLKLSKSNDMILDYEFARLYKVLEGSITRALTTRTNDGQAQPSDQSAAILAQYTDLIQQQNQQIHIYQQQERQFLEERDSYQKKILELEQSLQEIRNQYTSLQSSSSSSKQNPDDGLKTLCEQQQAELEYSRNMIAYQQQQYYYLTQSIENGVQQLNLNSTDNEHVVLNAKIIELQEKLNAFDERCVAQNDEIARLQLENNILQEKNTNEKRKVSVLESLEGQMQEIIDEKTNLNNDYQKLNTAYQQNLKEQNDLLVLCSTYEDQ
;
A
#
# COMPACT_ATOMS: atom_id res chain seq x y z
N SER A 1 10.87 25.51 -26.13
CA SER A 1 10.60 26.66 -25.23
C SER A 1 10.87 26.25 -23.79
N PHE A 2 11.34 27.16 -22.94
CA PHE A 2 11.55 26.94 -21.50
C PHE A 2 10.32 26.31 -20.81
N HIS A 3 9.13 26.85 -21.06
CA HIS A 3 7.87 26.33 -20.52
C HIS A 3 7.60 24.87 -20.92
N THR A 4 7.90 24.50 -22.16
CA THR A 4 7.73 23.11 -22.63
C THR A 4 8.67 22.16 -21.89
N ARG A 5 9.94 22.55 -21.67
CA ARG A 5 10.90 21.74 -20.91
C ARG A 5 10.41 21.53 -19.47
N ILE A 6 9.93 22.59 -18.82
CA ILE A 6 9.37 22.50 -17.47
C ILE A 6 8.14 21.61 -17.43
N ALA A 7 7.17 21.81 -18.32
CA ALA A 7 5.94 21.01 -18.35
C ALA A 7 6.23 19.52 -18.55
N ILE A 8 7.19 19.18 -19.42
CA ILE A 8 7.63 17.80 -19.63
C ILE A 8 8.31 17.25 -18.37
N LEU A 9 9.16 18.03 -17.69
CA LEU A 9 9.84 17.59 -16.47
C LEU A 9 8.89 17.42 -15.29
N ILE A 10 7.91 18.30 -15.12
CA ILE A 10 6.84 18.16 -14.13
C ILE A 10 6.08 16.87 -14.39
N PHE A 11 5.60 16.69 -15.63
CA PHE A 11 4.89 15.48 -16.03
C PHE A 11 5.73 14.22 -15.78
N LEU A 12 7.01 14.25 -16.17
CA LEU A 12 7.94 13.14 -15.96
C LEU A 12 8.09 12.82 -14.47
N CYS A 13 8.34 13.81 -13.63
CA CYS A 13 8.48 13.60 -12.19
C CYS A 13 7.18 13.06 -11.56
N THR A 14 6.03 13.60 -11.94
CA THR A 14 4.73 13.10 -11.49
C THR A 14 4.47 11.67 -11.96
N TRP A 15 4.88 11.32 -13.18
CA TRP A 15 4.71 9.98 -13.73
C TRP A 15 5.63 8.94 -13.06
N LEU A 16 6.86 9.33 -12.72
CA LEU A 16 7.84 8.46 -12.05
C LEU A 16 7.55 8.27 -10.56
N ALA A 17 6.95 9.26 -9.90
CA ALA A 17 6.69 9.22 -8.47
C ALA A 17 5.75 8.06 -8.09
N ASN A 18 6.16 7.26 -7.10
CA ASN A 18 5.42 6.09 -6.61
C ASN A 18 5.05 5.05 -7.68
N CYS A 19 5.69 5.06 -8.86
CA CYS A 19 5.37 4.15 -9.96
C CYS A 19 6.62 3.43 -10.49
N PRO A 20 6.99 2.27 -9.93
CA PRO A 20 8.16 1.51 -10.38
C PRO A 20 8.11 1.08 -11.85
N LEU A 21 6.91 0.83 -12.39
CA LEU A 21 6.71 0.51 -13.80
C LEU A 21 7.06 1.70 -14.72
N ALA A 22 6.72 2.92 -14.32
CA ALA A 22 7.09 4.12 -15.07
C ALA A 22 8.61 4.36 -15.01
N VAL A 23 9.23 4.11 -13.85
CA VAL A 23 10.70 4.15 -13.70
C VAL A 23 11.36 3.14 -14.63
N GLN A 24 10.89 1.89 -14.64
CA GLN A 24 11.40 0.86 -15.55
C GLN A 24 11.27 1.28 -17.02
N ALA A 25 10.10 1.79 -17.42
CA ALA A 25 9.87 2.27 -18.78
C ALA A 25 10.82 3.41 -19.15
N PHE A 26 11.03 4.39 -18.26
CA PHE A 26 11.94 5.50 -18.50
C PHE A 26 13.41 5.06 -18.56
N LEU A 27 13.84 4.15 -17.68
CA LEU A 27 15.20 3.60 -17.68
C LEU A 27 15.48 2.72 -18.92
N SER A 28 14.44 2.19 -19.57
CA SER A 28 14.58 1.43 -20.82
C SER A 28 14.86 2.32 -22.04
N ILE A 29 14.55 3.62 -21.95
CA ILE A 29 14.81 4.58 -23.02
C ILE A 29 16.32 4.83 -23.11
N ALA A 30 16.89 4.62 -24.30
CA ALA A 30 18.30 4.88 -24.54
C ALA A 30 18.69 6.32 -24.20
N ASN A 31 19.83 6.49 -23.53
CA ASN A 31 20.39 7.79 -23.13
C ASN A 31 19.54 8.63 -22.14
N SER A 32 18.45 8.10 -21.59
CA SER A 32 17.59 8.85 -20.65
C SER A 32 18.38 9.36 -19.43
N ILE A 33 19.12 8.46 -18.77
CA ILE A 33 20.01 8.80 -17.65
C ILE A 33 21.16 9.70 -18.09
N SER A 34 21.76 9.47 -19.27
CA SER A 34 22.84 10.32 -19.78
C SER A 34 22.39 11.75 -20.03
N CYS A 35 21.15 11.94 -20.49
CA CYS A 35 20.55 13.26 -20.69
C CYS A 35 20.34 13.98 -19.35
N LEU A 36 19.82 13.29 -18.32
CA LEU A 36 19.67 13.85 -16.98
C LEU A 36 21.02 14.27 -16.39
N ILE A 37 22.05 13.42 -16.46
CA ILE A 37 23.41 13.77 -15.98
C ILE A 37 23.93 15.01 -16.69
N SER A 38 23.85 15.04 -18.02
CA SER A 38 24.34 16.18 -18.81
C SER A 38 23.63 17.47 -18.42
N GLN A 39 22.35 17.41 -18.09
CA GLN A 39 21.59 18.59 -17.68
C GLN A 39 21.96 19.05 -16.27
N ILE A 40 22.05 18.12 -15.31
CA ILE A 40 22.41 18.42 -13.91
C ILE A 40 23.80 19.05 -13.83
N CYS A 41 24.77 18.51 -14.59
CA CYS A 41 26.15 18.98 -14.61
C CYS A 41 26.39 20.17 -15.55
N ALA A 42 25.37 20.67 -16.25
CA ALA A 42 25.54 21.82 -17.13
C ALA A 42 25.93 23.07 -16.31
N GLN A 43 26.82 23.90 -16.85
CA GLN A 43 27.23 25.13 -16.18
C GLN A 43 26.04 26.10 -16.10
N SER A 44 25.55 26.39 -14.88
CA SER A 44 24.48 27.36 -14.70
C SER A 44 25.05 28.78 -14.73
N VAL A 45 24.84 29.52 -15.83
CA VAL A 45 25.22 30.93 -15.94
C VAL A 45 24.17 31.78 -15.22
N ALA A 46 24.15 31.78 -13.89
CA ALA A 46 23.28 32.63 -13.04
C ALA A 46 21.80 32.79 -13.50
N ASP A 47 21.28 31.84 -14.29
CA ASP A 47 19.95 31.89 -14.88
C ASP A 47 19.04 30.98 -14.07
N ASP A 48 18.16 31.60 -13.28
CA ASP A 48 17.18 30.92 -12.43
C ASP A 48 16.34 29.90 -13.20
N ARG A 49 16.16 30.09 -14.51
CA ARG A 49 15.43 29.15 -15.38
C ARG A 49 16.19 27.86 -15.61
N GLU A 50 17.48 27.95 -15.92
CA GLU A 50 18.31 26.76 -16.11
C GLU A 50 18.57 26.07 -14.75
N VAL A 51 18.73 26.83 -13.66
CA VAL A 51 18.80 26.27 -12.31
C VAL A 51 17.54 25.46 -11.98
N LEU A 52 16.35 25.99 -12.28
CA LEU A 52 15.10 25.25 -12.08
C LEU A 52 15.07 23.94 -12.87
N ILE A 53 15.51 23.96 -14.13
CA ILE A 53 15.57 22.76 -14.97
C ILE A 53 16.55 21.74 -14.40
N GLN A 54 17.71 22.18 -13.91
CA GLN A 54 18.68 21.32 -13.26
C GLN A 54 18.10 20.65 -12.02
N SER A 55 17.43 21.41 -11.15
CA SER A 55 16.80 20.89 -9.95
C SER A 55 15.70 19.88 -10.26
N LEU A 56 14.89 20.13 -11.30
CA LEU A 56 13.88 19.19 -11.78
C LEU A 56 14.50 17.91 -12.37
N CYS A 57 15.62 18.01 -13.07
CA CYS A 57 16.36 16.85 -13.55
C CYS A 57 16.99 16.04 -12.39
N SER A 58 17.54 16.70 -11.37
CA SER A 58 18.01 16.05 -10.15
C SER A 58 16.86 15.34 -9.44
N PHE A 59 15.69 15.97 -9.35
CA PHE A 59 14.51 15.35 -8.77
C PHE A 59 14.07 14.11 -9.56
N ALA A 60 13.95 14.20 -10.90
CA ALA A 60 13.62 13.06 -11.76
C ALA A 60 14.62 11.90 -11.61
N PHE A 61 15.92 12.18 -11.54
CA PHE A 61 16.95 11.17 -11.29
C PHE A 61 16.75 10.54 -9.90
N GLY A 62 16.52 11.35 -8.87
CA GLY A 62 16.26 10.88 -7.51
C GLY A 62 15.03 9.99 -7.41
N LEU A 63 13.97 10.27 -8.18
CA LEU A 63 12.80 9.39 -8.29
C LEU A 63 13.15 8.04 -8.94
N CYS A 64 14.00 8.06 -9.99
CA CYS A 64 14.52 6.84 -10.59
C CYS A 64 15.38 6.02 -9.63
N LEU A 65 15.97 6.64 -8.61
CA LEU A 65 16.71 5.96 -7.55
C LEU A 65 15.76 5.34 -6.51
N VAL A 66 14.83 6.14 -5.98
CA VAL A 66 13.96 5.73 -4.85
C VAL A 66 12.90 4.71 -5.26
N PHE A 67 12.35 4.82 -6.46
CA PHE A 67 11.25 3.97 -6.93
C PHE A 67 11.71 2.87 -7.89
N ASN A 68 13.01 2.57 -7.94
CA ASN A 68 13.54 1.48 -8.76
C ASN A 68 13.24 0.11 -8.15
N ASN A 69 12.65 -0.80 -8.92
CA ASN A 69 12.41 -2.19 -8.55
C ASN A 69 13.49 -3.16 -9.05
N ASN A 70 14.61 -2.63 -9.56
CA ASN A 70 15.79 -3.37 -10.04
C ASN A 70 15.53 -4.39 -11.16
N GLN A 71 14.47 -4.21 -11.95
CA GLN A 71 14.18 -5.09 -13.10
C GLN A 71 15.15 -4.87 -14.27
N MET A 72 15.79 -3.70 -14.34
CA MET A 72 16.80 -3.35 -15.36
C MET A 72 18.21 -3.58 -14.81
N THR A 73 18.94 -4.56 -15.33
CA THR A 73 20.32 -4.86 -14.88
C THR A 73 21.31 -3.73 -15.20
N THR A 74 21.10 -3.01 -16.31
CA THR A 74 21.94 -1.88 -16.73
C THR A 74 21.83 -0.67 -15.82
N TYR A 75 20.66 -0.45 -15.21
CA TYR A 75 20.34 0.67 -14.35
C TYR A 75 19.72 0.20 -13.03
N SER A 76 20.41 -0.71 -12.34
CA SER A 76 20.07 -1.07 -10.96
C SER A 76 20.23 0.14 -10.03
N THR A 77 19.57 0.10 -8.88
CA THR A 77 19.65 1.14 -7.84
C THR A 77 21.11 1.45 -7.49
N GLU A 78 21.92 0.42 -7.23
CA GLU A 78 23.36 0.54 -6.95
C GLU A 78 24.13 1.21 -8.10
N SER A 79 23.81 0.85 -9.35
CA SER A 79 24.46 1.46 -10.51
C SER A 79 24.10 2.95 -10.65
N LEU A 80 22.86 3.34 -10.34
CA LEU A 80 22.40 4.73 -10.35
C LEU A 80 23.07 5.54 -9.23
N GLU A 81 23.20 4.98 -8.03
CA GLU A 81 23.96 5.60 -6.92
C GLU A 81 25.42 5.81 -7.31
N ARG A 82 26.06 4.78 -7.89
CA ARG A 82 27.44 4.87 -8.36
C ARG A 82 27.59 5.94 -9.44
N ILE A 83 26.61 6.10 -10.32
CA ILE A 83 26.58 7.17 -11.32
C ILE A 83 26.51 8.54 -10.64
N ILE A 84 25.61 8.74 -9.67
CA ILE A 84 25.52 10.00 -8.91
C ILE A 84 26.86 10.29 -8.24
N ASN A 85 27.41 9.33 -7.48
CA ASN A 85 28.65 9.51 -6.75
C ASN A 85 29.85 9.80 -7.67
N LYS A 86 30.02 9.06 -8.76
CA LYS A 86 31.21 9.16 -9.62
C LYS A 86 31.13 10.23 -10.71
N ARG A 87 29.93 10.56 -11.21
CA ARG A 87 29.77 11.48 -12.36
C ARG A 87 29.20 12.84 -11.99
N ILE A 88 28.44 12.93 -10.89
CA ILE A 88 27.80 14.17 -10.46
C ILE A 88 28.44 14.69 -9.16
N GLY A 89 28.71 13.81 -8.22
CA GLY A 89 29.04 14.13 -6.83
C GLY A 89 27.78 14.20 -5.98
N ILE A 90 27.79 13.55 -4.82
CA ILE A 90 26.60 13.46 -3.94
C ILE A 90 26.21 14.84 -3.42
N ASP A 91 27.19 15.61 -2.94
CA ASP A 91 26.96 16.96 -2.41
C ASP A 91 26.41 17.89 -3.49
N PHE A 92 26.99 17.84 -4.69
CA PHE A 92 26.52 18.64 -5.83
C PHE A 92 25.11 18.23 -6.28
N PHE A 93 24.81 16.93 -6.28
CA PHE A 93 23.46 16.44 -6.59
C PHE A 93 22.43 16.93 -5.56
N GLN A 94 22.75 16.85 -4.26
CA GLN A 94 21.91 17.33 -3.17
C GLN A 94 21.72 18.85 -3.24
N GLU A 95 22.78 19.61 -3.49
CA GLU A 95 22.71 21.06 -3.70
C GLU A 95 21.73 21.40 -4.82
N LYS A 96 21.86 20.74 -5.99
CA LYS A 96 20.96 20.96 -7.13
C LYS A 96 19.52 20.58 -6.81
N LEU A 97 19.30 19.51 -6.06
CA LEU A 97 17.97 19.10 -5.61
C LEU A 97 17.35 20.22 -4.75
N GLU A 98 18.03 20.64 -3.68
CA GLU A 98 17.57 21.67 -2.74
C GLU A 98 17.26 23.03 -3.38
N LEU A 99 17.92 23.37 -4.49
CA LEU A 99 17.64 24.63 -5.20
C LEU A 99 16.20 24.71 -5.71
N LEU A 100 15.47 23.59 -5.86
CA LEU A 100 14.07 23.63 -6.25
C LEU A 100 13.21 24.34 -5.19
N SER A 101 13.36 23.95 -3.92
CA SER A 101 12.58 24.52 -2.81
C SER A 101 12.95 25.98 -2.51
N LYS A 102 14.17 26.38 -2.86
CA LYS A 102 14.68 27.76 -2.74
C LYS A 102 14.24 28.67 -3.90
N SER A 103 13.65 28.13 -4.97
CA SER A 103 13.27 28.91 -6.15
C SER A 103 12.01 29.76 -5.91
N ASP A 104 11.97 30.96 -6.50
CA ASP A 104 10.79 31.83 -6.50
C ASP A 104 9.56 31.16 -7.14
N TYR A 105 9.80 30.28 -8.12
CA TYR A 105 8.74 29.51 -8.78
C TYR A 105 8.05 28.56 -7.80
N TYR A 106 8.83 27.90 -6.93
CA TYR A 106 8.31 27.01 -5.90
C TYR A 106 7.57 27.77 -4.79
N ALA A 107 8.14 28.88 -4.31
CA ALA A 107 7.48 29.73 -3.32
C ALA A 107 6.12 30.26 -3.81
N LYS A 108 6.03 30.65 -5.09
CA LYS A 108 4.76 31.09 -5.71
C LYS A 108 3.74 29.97 -5.84
N ALA A 109 4.16 28.74 -6.14
CA ALA A 109 3.28 27.59 -6.27
C ALA A 109 2.55 27.25 -4.95
N LEU A 110 3.24 27.39 -3.80
CA LEU A 110 2.66 27.12 -2.48
C LEU A 110 1.60 28.14 -2.03
N GLN A 111 1.60 29.36 -2.57
CA GLN A 111 0.69 30.43 -2.15
C GLN A 111 -0.70 30.36 -2.80
N LYS A 112 -0.89 29.56 -3.86
CA LYS A 112 -2.13 29.54 -4.66
C LYS A 112 -2.66 28.11 -4.86
N PRO A 113 -3.38 27.54 -3.89
CA PRO A 113 -4.07 26.26 -4.07
C PRO A 113 -5.22 26.35 -5.09
N GLN A 114 -5.74 27.54 -5.39
CA GLN A 114 -6.77 27.75 -6.42
C GLN A 114 -6.15 28.29 -7.71
N LEU A 115 -6.38 27.58 -8.83
CA LEU A 115 -6.03 27.99 -10.20
C LEU A 115 -6.79 29.26 -10.62
N LYS A 116 -6.27 30.45 -10.29
CA LYS A 116 -6.77 31.72 -10.83
C LYS A 116 -5.84 32.19 -11.94
N LEU A 117 -6.17 31.79 -13.17
CA LEU A 117 -5.45 32.13 -14.40
C LEU A 117 -5.71 33.60 -14.78
N SER A 118 -4.90 34.52 -14.29
CA SER A 118 -4.95 35.92 -14.75
C SER A 118 -4.00 36.22 -15.91
N LYS A 119 -2.88 35.49 -16.04
CA LYS A 119 -1.93 35.60 -17.17
C LYS A 119 -1.28 34.24 -17.45
N SER A 120 -1.20 33.85 -18.73
CA SER A 120 -0.73 32.53 -19.19
C SER A 120 0.78 32.28 -19.01
N ASN A 121 1.58 33.28 -18.64
CA ASN A 121 3.05 33.20 -18.62
C ASN A 121 3.68 33.12 -17.22
N ASP A 122 2.89 33.25 -16.15
CA ASP A 122 3.43 33.38 -14.78
C ASP A 122 3.33 32.09 -13.96
N MET A 123 2.68 31.04 -14.47
CA MET A 123 2.48 29.77 -13.76
C MET A 123 3.40 28.70 -14.36
N ILE A 124 4.53 28.48 -13.70
CA ILE A 124 5.58 27.54 -14.13
C ILE A 124 5.52 26.24 -13.32
N LEU A 125 5.23 26.32 -12.03
CA LEU A 125 4.96 25.18 -11.15
C LEU A 125 3.55 25.30 -10.57
N ASP A 126 2.85 24.18 -10.40
CA ASP A 126 1.56 24.11 -9.71
C ASP A 126 1.70 23.63 -8.26
N TYR A 127 0.64 23.81 -7.48
CA TYR A 127 0.60 23.49 -6.05
C TYR A 127 0.79 21.99 -5.77
N GLU A 128 0.21 21.12 -6.61
CA GLU A 128 0.27 19.67 -6.42
C GLU A 128 1.69 19.15 -6.65
N PHE A 129 2.38 19.67 -7.66
CA PHE A 129 3.79 19.38 -7.89
C PHE A 129 4.69 19.86 -6.75
N ALA A 130 4.45 21.07 -6.22
CA ALA A 130 5.19 21.57 -5.06
C ALA A 130 5.00 20.68 -3.83
N ARG A 131 3.77 20.19 -3.59
CA ARG A 131 3.49 19.21 -2.52
C ARG A 131 4.22 17.89 -2.76
N LEU A 132 4.19 17.37 -3.99
CA LEU A 132 4.86 16.14 -4.37
C LEU A 132 6.37 16.21 -4.08
N TYR A 133 7.02 17.29 -4.50
CA TYR A 133 8.44 17.52 -4.22
C TYR A 133 8.73 17.52 -2.72
N LYS A 134 7.97 18.30 -1.93
CA LYS A 134 8.15 18.42 -0.48
C LYS A 134 8.12 17.06 0.24
N VAL A 135 7.27 16.14 -0.20
CA VAL A 135 7.12 14.82 0.41
C VAL A 135 8.29 13.89 0.04
N LEU A 136 8.82 14.03 -1.18
CA LEU A 136 9.76 13.07 -1.75
C LEU A 136 11.24 13.48 -1.64
N GLU A 137 11.55 14.78 -1.53
CA GLU A 137 12.91 15.31 -1.38
C GLU A 137 13.68 14.59 -0.25
N GLY A 138 13.12 14.53 0.95
CA GLY A 138 13.77 13.88 2.09
C GLY A 138 14.01 12.38 1.90
N SER A 139 13.16 11.69 1.14
CA SER A 139 13.36 10.27 0.81
C SER A 139 14.51 10.07 -0.16
N ILE A 140 14.68 10.96 -1.13
CA ILE A 140 15.81 10.95 -2.08
C ILE A 140 17.11 11.23 -1.33
N THR A 141 17.13 12.25 -0.45
CA THR A 141 18.32 12.59 0.34
C THR A 141 18.75 11.42 1.22
N ARG A 142 17.82 10.77 1.94
CA ARG A 142 18.13 9.59 2.77
C ARG A 142 18.69 8.42 1.95
N ALA A 143 18.11 8.15 0.77
CA ALA A 143 18.59 7.06 -0.09
C ALA A 143 20.07 7.22 -0.48
N LEU A 144 20.55 8.46 -0.59
CA LEU A 144 21.94 8.78 -0.89
C LEU A 144 22.87 8.71 0.34
N THR A 145 22.37 9.07 1.53
CA THR A 145 23.18 9.11 2.77
C THR A 145 23.29 7.74 3.46
N THR A 146 22.25 6.91 3.43
CA THR A 146 22.23 5.64 4.16
C THR A 146 23.20 4.61 3.57
N ARG A 147 23.51 4.69 2.26
CA ARG A 147 24.26 3.65 1.53
C ARG A 147 25.71 3.98 1.21
N THR A 148 26.15 5.23 1.41
CA THR A 148 27.59 5.58 1.33
C THR A 148 28.41 4.95 2.45
N ASN A 149 27.76 4.47 3.52
CA ASN A 149 28.39 3.78 4.63
C ASN A 149 28.53 2.26 4.41
N ASP A 150 27.96 1.71 3.33
CA ASP A 150 27.97 0.26 3.02
C ASP A 150 29.31 -0.26 2.45
N GLY A 151 30.38 0.54 2.54
CA GLY A 151 31.75 0.06 2.30
C GLY A 151 32.36 -0.67 3.50
N GLN A 152 31.96 -0.32 4.73
CA GLN A 152 32.47 -0.90 5.98
C GLN A 152 31.51 -0.61 7.13
N ALA A 153 30.35 -1.27 7.17
CA ALA A 153 29.51 -1.24 8.36
C ALA A 153 28.88 -2.62 8.57
N GLN A 154 29.53 -3.40 9.43
CA GLN A 154 28.82 -4.25 10.39
C GLN A 154 27.65 -3.44 10.98
N PRO A 155 26.49 -4.06 11.29
CA PRO A 155 25.39 -3.34 11.94
C PRO A 155 25.97 -2.60 13.13
N SER A 156 25.93 -1.27 13.11
CA SER A 156 26.66 -0.49 14.11
C SER A 156 26.22 -0.97 15.49
N ASP A 157 27.18 -1.35 16.33
CA ASP A 157 26.93 -1.76 17.71
C ASP A 157 26.06 -0.74 18.46
N GLN A 158 26.04 0.52 18.00
CA GLN A 158 25.17 1.58 18.47
C GLN A 158 23.68 1.34 18.17
N SER A 159 23.31 0.86 16.98
CA SER A 159 21.89 0.60 16.66
C SER A 159 21.37 -0.64 17.40
N ALA A 160 22.21 -1.67 17.52
CA ALA A 160 21.90 -2.83 18.35
C ALA A 160 21.84 -2.48 19.84
N ALA A 161 22.76 -1.63 20.33
CA ALA A 161 22.76 -1.15 21.71
C ALA A 161 21.57 -0.24 22.02
N ILE A 162 21.15 0.62 21.09
CA ILE A 162 19.97 1.48 21.24
C ILE A 162 18.70 0.62 21.26
N LEU A 163 18.58 -0.35 20.35
CA LEU A 163 17.46 -1.30 20.36
C LEU A 163 17.44 -2.15 21.63
N ALA A 164 18.59 -2.58 22.14
CA ALA A 164 18.70 -3.27 23.42
C ALA A 164 18.28 -2.36 24.58
N GLN A 165 18.70 -1.10 24.60
CA GLN A 165 18.29 -0.12 25.62
C GLN A 165 16.79 0.17 25.59
N TYR A 166 16.18 0.29 24.40
CA TYR A 166 14.73 0.44 24.29
C TYR A 166 13.99 -0.83 24.71
N THR A 167 14.52 -2.02 24.39
CA THR A 167 13.94 -3.30 24.81
C THR A 167 13.96 -3.41 26.34
N ASP A 168 15.09 -3.09 26.97
CA ASP A 168 15.23 -3.08 28.43
C ASP A 168 14.32 -2.03 29.08
N LEU A 169 14.22 -0.83 28.49
CA LEU A 169 13.33 0.22 28.99
C LEU A 169 11.85 -0.20 28.92
N ILE A 170 11.43 -0.79 27.81
CA ILE A 170 10.08 -1.34 27.64
C ILE A 170 9.83 -2.45 28.66
N GLN A 171 10.82 -3.31 28.90
CA GLN A 171 10.70 -4.39 29.87
C GLN A 171 10.58 -3.87 31.31
N GLN A 172 11.36 -2.85 31.68
CA GLN A 172 11.25 -2.16 32.98
C GLN A 172 9.92 -1.44 33.15
N GLN A 173 9.43 -0.77 32.10
CA GLN A 173 8.12 -0.13 32.10
C GLN A 173 7.00 -1.15 32.26
N ASN A 174 7.07 -2.28 31.56
CA ASN A 174 6.10 -3.37 31.71
C ASN A 174 6.11 -3.96 33.13
N GLN A 175 7.27 -4.08 33.77
CA GLN A 175 7.36 -4.47 35.17
C GLN A 175 6.73 -3.43 36.12
N GLN A 176 7.00 -2.15 35.90
CA GLN A 176 6.39 -1.04 36.67
C GLN A 176 4.86 -1.04 36.54
N ILE A 177 4.33 -1.20 35.31
CA ILE A 177 2.88 -1.32 35.07
C ILE A 177 2.30 -2.50 35.85
N HIS A 178 2.97 -3.65 35.82
CA HIS A 178 2.51 -4.82 36.58
C HIS A 178 2.49 -4.57 38.09
N ILE A 179 3.50 -3.88 38.64
CA ILE A 179 3.54 -3.50 40.06
C ILE A 179 2.39 -2.53 40.40
N TYR A 180 2.17 -1.50 39.58
CA TYR A 180 1.07 -0.55 39.82
C TYR A 180 -0.30 -1.23 39.74
N GLN A 181 -0.52 -2.12 38.77
CA GLN A 181 -1.76 -2.90 38.66
C GLN A 181 -1.97 -3.82 39.88
N GLN A 182 -0.90 -4.36 40.46
CA GLN A 182 -0.99 -5.17 41.66
C GLN A 182 -1.33 -4.33 42.89
N GLN A 183 -0.69 -3.16 43.06
CA GLN A 183 -1.00 -2.20 44.13
C GLN A 183 -2.43 -1.68 44.03
N GLU A 184 -2.90 -1.37 42.81
CA GLU A 184 -4.28 -0.96 42.55
C GLU A 184 -5.28 -2.02 43.03
N ARG A 185 -5.00 -3.29 42.72
CA ARG A 185 -5.83 -4.42 43.15
C ARG A 185 -5.87 -4.54 44.67
N GLN A 186 -4.73 -4.43 45.34
CA GLN A 186 -4.65 -4.49 46.80
C GLN A 186 -5.45 -3.36 47.44
N PHE A 187 -5.30 -2.11 46.96
CA PHE A 187 -6.06 -0.99 47.49
C PHE A 187 -7.57 -1.14 47.24
N LEU A 188 -8.00 -1.68 46.09
CA LEU A 188 -9.41 -1.97 45.84
C LEU A 188 -9.97 -3.02 46.80
N GLU A 189 -9.24 -4.11 47.04
CA GLU A 189 -9.65 -5.17 47.97
C GLU A 189 -9.75 -4.66 49.42
N GLU A 190 -8.77 -3.87 49.87
CA GLU A 190 -8.81 -3.27 51.21
C GLU A 190 -9.95 -2.25 51.34
N ARG A 191 -10.17 -1.41 50.32
CA ARG A 191 -11.28 -0.45 50.31
C ARG A 191 -12.62 -1.16 50.41
N ASP A 192 -12.82 -2.22 49.63
CA ASP A 192 -14.06 -3.00 49.65
C ASP A 192 -14.26 -3.71 51.01
N SER A 193 -13.18 -4.15 51.66
CA SER A 193 -13.20 -4.70 53.02
C SER A 193 -13.65 -3.66 54.05
N TYR A 194 -13.05 -2.46 54.05
CA TYR A 194 -13.45 -1.39 54.96
C TYR A 194 -14.89 -0.91 54.68
N GLN A 195 -15.30 -0.88 53.42
CA GLN A 195 -16.65 -0.47 53.04
C GLN A 195 -17.71 -1.46 53.54
N LYS A 196 -17.42 -2.78 53.51
CA LYS A 196 -18.25 -3.79 54.17
C LYS A 196 -18.31 -3.59 55.68
N LYS A 197 -17.16 -3.38 56.33
CA LYS A 197 -17.09 -3.19 57.78
C LYS A 197 -17.85 -1.93 58.26
N ILE A 198 -17.82 -0.84 57.48
CA ILE A 198 -18.65 0.34 57.73
C ILE A 198 -20.14 -0.03 57.70
N LEU A 199 -20.55 -0.79 56.69
CA LEU A 199 -21.95 -1.17 56.51
C LEU A 199 -22.46 -2.06 57.67
N GLU A 200 -21.63 -3.00 58.11
CA GLU A 200 -21.90 -3.85 59.30
C GLU A 200 -22.01 -3.01 60.59
N LEU A 201 -21.07 -2.08 60.81
CA LEU A 201 -21.10 -1.21 62.00
C LEU A 201 -22.29 -0.24 61.98
N GLU A 202 -22.65 0.30 60.82
CA GLU A 202 -23.83 1.16 60.65
C GLU A 202 -25.12 0.39 60.95
N GLN A 203 -25.23 -0.86 60.52
CA GLN A 203 -26.35 -1.74 60.86
C GLN A 203 -26.41 -2.03 62.37
N SER A 204 -25.27 -2.36 62.99
CA SER A 204 -25.21 -2.63 64.44
C SER A 204 -25.59 -1.40 65.26
N LEU A 205 -25.11 -0.21 64.90
CA LEU A 205 -25.51 1.04 65.54
C LEU A 205 -27.01 1.29 65.38
N GLN A 206 -27.58 1.03 64.21
CA GLN A 206 -29.02 1.17 63.97
C GLN A 206 -29.82 0.24 64.89
N GLU A 207 -29.40 -1.01 65.04
CA GLU A 207 -30.02 -2.00 65.93
C GLU A 207 -29.96 -1.57 67.39
N ILE A 208 -28.79 -1.16 67.89
CA ILE A 208 -28.60 -0.66 69.26
C ILE A 208 -29.49 0.56 69.50
N ARG A 209 -29.57 1.48 68.53
CA ARG A 209 -30.39 2.69 68.63
C ARG A 209 -31.89 2.37 68.65
N ASN A 210 -32.32 1.37 67.86
CA ASN A 210 -33.68 0.86 67.87
C ASN A 210 -34.02 0.18 69.21
N GLN A 211 -33.11 -0.63 69.76
CA GLN A 211 -33.26 -1.25 71.08
C GLN A 211 -33.34 -0.19 72.20
N TYR A 212 -32.49 0.84 72.14
CA TYR A 212 -32.53 1.97 73.07
C TYR A 212 -33.89 2.69 73.03
N THR A 213 -34.39 2.98 71.83
CA THR A 213 -35.68 3.66 71.62
C THR A 213 -36.87 2.80 72.11
N SER A 214 -36.81 1.49 71.88
CA SER A 214 -37.78 0.51 72.40
C SER A 214 -37.76 0.41 73.93
N LEU A 215 -36.57 0.44 74.54
CA LEU A 215 -36.41 0.41 75.99
C LEU A 215 -36.91 1.72 76.62
N GLN A 216 -36.60 2.89 76.05
CA GLN A 216 -37.12 4.18 76.53
C GLN A 216 -38.65 4.25 76.47
N SER A 217 -39.26 3.77 75.39
CA SER A 217 -40.74 3.73 75.27
C SER A 217 -41.38 2.76 76.28
N SER A 218 -40.68 1.68 76.65
CA SER A 218 -41.14 0.69 77.64
C SER A 218 -40.86 1.07 79.11
N SER A 219 -39.91 1.99 79.37
CA SER A 219 -39.45 2.35 80.72
C SER A 219 -40.03 3.65 81.28
N SER A 220 -41.13 4.16 80.71
CA SER A 220 -41.93 5.28 81.24
C SER A 220 -42.56 5.03 82.63
N SER A 221 -42.25 3.91 83.30
CA SER A 221 -42.77 3.57 84.63
C SER A 221 -41.75 3.03 85.66
N SER A 222 -40.42 3.01 85.41
CA SER A 222 -39.48 2.64 86.48
C SER A 222 -38.11 3.33 86.38
N LYS A 223 -37.78 4.10 87.42
CA LYS A 223 -36.49 4.75 87.63
C LYS A 223 -35.46 3.75 88.16
N GLN A 224 -34.77 3.02 87.30
CA GLN A 224 -33.45 2.47 87.61
C GLN A 224 -32.59 2.47 86.35
N ASN A 225 -31.33 2.91 86.47
CA ASN A 225 -30.33 3.14 85.42
C ASN A 225 -29.66 1.82 84.98
N PRO A 226 -29.91 1.30 83.76
CA PRO A 226 -29.09 0.30 83.09
C PRO A 226 -28.34 0.92 81.88
N ASP A 227 -28.34 2.26 81.79
CA ASP A 227 -28.12 3.07 80.59
C ASP A 227 -26.64 3.17 80.16
N ASP A 228 -25.70 3.00 81.09
CA ASP A 228 -24.29 3.35 80.89
C ASP A 228 -23.55 2.37 79.97
N GLY A 229 -23.93 1.08 79.98
CA GLY A 229 -23.29 0.02 79.20
C GLY A 229 -23.62 0.04 77.70
N LEU A 230 -24.88 0.34 77.34
CA LEU A 230 -25.27 0.52 75.93
C LEU A 230 -24.65 1.80 75.36
N LYS A 231 -24.54 2.84 76.18
CA LYS A 231 -23.97 4.13 75.79
C LYS A 231 -22.47 4.02 75.51
N THR A 232 -21.73 3.33 76.38
CA THR A 232 -20.30 3.02 76.14
C THR A 232 -20.09 2.13 74.91
N LEU A 233 -20.96 1.15 74.66
CA LEU A 233 -20.88 0.31 73.45
C LEU A 233 -21.16 1.12 72.17
N CYS A 234 -22.14 2.03 72.20
CA CYS A 234 -22.45 2.94 71.10
C CYS A 234 -21.28 3.90 70.80
N GLU A 235 -20.65 4.44 71.83
CA GLU A 235 -19.47 5.31 71.71
C GLU A 235 -18.26 4.54 71.15
N GLN A 236 -18.03 3.29 71.58
CA GLN A 236 -16.99 2.43 71.01
C GLN A 236 -17.21 2.13 69.53
N GLN A 237 -18.44 1.76 69.12
CA GLN A 237 -18.75 1.49 67.72
C GLN A 237 -18.67 2.75 66.85
N GLN A 238 -19.02 3.93 67.39
CA GLN A 238 -18.83 5.20 66.69
C GLN A 238 -17.36 5.51 66.46
N ALA A 239 -16.49 5.27 67.45
CA ALA A 239 -15.06 5.45 67.29
C ALA A 239 -14.45 4.49 66.25
N GLU A 240 -14.89 3.23 66.20
CA GLU A 240 -14.43 2.25 65.21
C GLU A 240 -14.93 2.57 63.78
N LEU A 241 -16.13 3.13 63.66
CA LEU A 241 -16.66 3.68 62.40
C LEU A 241 -15.85 4.88 61.91
N GLU A 242 -15.53 5.81 62.80
CA GLU A 242 -14.75 7.00 62.48
C GLU A 242 -13.32 6.61 62.07
N TYR A 243 -12.71 5.64 62.75
CA TYR A 243 -11.45 5.05 62.35
C TYR A 243 -11.51 4.44 60.94
N SER A 244 -12.54 3.63 60.66
CA SER A 244 -12.71 3.00 59.35
C SER A 244 -12.93 4.02 58.22
N ARG A 245 -13.70 5.09 58.49
CA ARG A 245 -13.90 6.21 57.55
C ARG A 245 -12.59 6.95 57.27
N ASN A 246 -11.77 7.19 58.29
CA ASN A 246 -10.46 7.82 58.14
C ASN A 246 -9.50 6.95 57.32
N MET A 247 -9.52 5.63 57.48
CA MET A 247 -8.71 4.71 56.68
C MET A 247 -9.11 4.71 55.19
N ILE A 248 -10.40 4.75 54.87
CA ILE A 248 -10.88 4.89 53.48
C ILE A 248 -10.44 6.24 52.89
N ALA A 249 -10.55 7.33 53.64
CA ALA A 249 -10.11 8.65 53.18
C ALA A 249 -8.60 8.66 52.89
N TYR A 250 -7.80 8.01 53.75
CA TYR A 250 -6.37 7.86 53.53
C TYR A 250 -6.05 7.06 52.26
N GLN A 251 -6.73 5.94 52.02
CA GLN A 251 -6.55 5.17 50.78
C GLN A 251 -6.96 5.95 49.52
N GLN A 252 -8.07 6.71 49.57
CA GLN A 252 -8.47 7.56 48.45
C GLN A 252 -7.40 8.61 48.13
N GLN A 253 -6.75 9.16 49.15
CA GLN A 253 -5.67 10.12 48.97
C GLN A 253 -4.43 9.45 48.32
N GLN A 254 -4.07 8.24 48.74
CA GLN A 254 -2.98 7.48 48.10
C GLN A 254 -3.29 7.16 46.63
N TYR A 255 -4.53 6.78 46.33
CA TYR A 255 -4.98 6.54 44.95
C TYR A 255 -4.87 7.81 44.10
N TYR A 256 -5.28 8.96 44.64
CA TYR A 256 -5.15 10.26 43.97
C TYR A 256 -3.69 10.59 43.60
N TYR A 257 -2.75 10.40 44.54
CA TYR A 257 -1.32 10.63 44.26
C TYR A 257 -0.78 9.68 43.19
N LEU A 258 -1.22 8.41 43.20
CA LEU A 258 -0.82 7.43 42.20
C LEU A 258 -1.34 7.81 40.81
N THR A 259 -2.62 8.21 40.70
CA THR A 259 -3.22 8.70 39.46
C THR A 259 -2.47 9.90 38.92
N GLN A 260 -2.13 10.87 39.77
CA GLN A 260 -1.41 12.07 39.36
C GLN A 260 0.02 11.76 38.90
N SER A 261 0.70 10.78 39.50
CA SER A 261 2.02 10.31 39.06
C SER A 261 1.95 9.66 37.67
N ILE A 262 0.93 8.83 37.43
CA ILE A 262 0.70 8.22 36.12
C ILE A 262 0.41 9.29 35.06
N GLU A 263 -0.48 10.26 35.35
CA GLU A 263 -0.79 11.35 34.43
C GLU A 263 0.44 12.20 34.07
N ASN A 264 1.28 12.50 35.06
CA ASN A 264 2.54 13.22 34.83
C ASN A 264 3.52 12.39 33.98
N GLY A 265 3.61 11.08 34.20
CA GLY A 265 4.42 10.18 33.37
C GLY A 265 3.92 10.11 31.92
N VAL A 266 2.61 10.08 31.72
CA VAL A 266 1.99 10.14 30.37
C VAL A 266 2.24 11.48 29.70
N GLN A 267 2.19 12.60 30.43
CA GLN A 267 2.54 13.91 29.87
C GLN A 267 4.01 14.00 29.47
N GLN A 268 4.93 13.43 30.26
CA GLN A 268 6.35 13.34 29.91
C GLN A 268 6.58 12.47 28.66
N LEU A 269 5.85 11.36 28.52
CA LEU A 269 5.87 10.56 27.28
C LEU A 269 5.32 11.34 26.08
N ASN A 270 4.28 12.15 26.27
CA ASN A 270 3.73 12.98 25.18
C ASN A 270 4.72 14.07 24.73
N LEU A 271 5.43 14.69 25.69
CA LEU A 271 6.49 15.68 25.42
C LEU A 271 7.75 15.05 24.79
N ASN A 272 8.03 13.78 25.06
CA ASN A 272 9.12 13.05 24.39
C ASN A 272 8.67 12.40 23.07
N SER A 273 7.37 12.16 22.87
CA SER A 273 6.81 11.68 21.60
C SER A 273 6.73 12.75 20.51
N THR A 274 6.99 14.02 20.86
CA THR A 274 7.34 15.06 19.88
C THR A 274 8.75 14.92 19.32
N ASP A 275 9.50 13.88 19.70
CA ASP A 275 10.62 13.43 18.90
C ASP A 275 10.06 12.91 17.56
N ASN A 276 10.40 13.66 16.49
CA ASN A 276 9.93 13.48 15.12
C ASN A 276 9.90 12.02 14.63
N GLU A 277 10.67 11.11 15.22
CA GLU A 277 10.77 9.70 14.83
C GLU A 277 9.50 8.88 15.10
N HIS A 278 8.80 9.06 16.22
CA HIS A 278 7.58 8.27 16.50
C HIS A 278 6.41 8.66 15.60
N VAL A 279 6.27 9.96 15.32
CA VAL A 279 5.28 10.48 14.36
C VAL A 279 5.61 10.02 12.94
N VAL A 280 6.91 10.00 12.57
CA VAL A 280 7.37 9.50 11.27
C VAL A 280 7.16 7.99 11.15
N LEU A 281 7.41 7.20 12.20
CA LEU A 281 7.15 5.75 12.18
C LEU A 281 5.66 5.44 12.06
N ASN A 282 4.79 6.13 12.82
CA ASN A 282 3.35 5.94 12.68
C ASN A 282 2.83 6.35 11.30
N ALA A 283 3.33 7.45 10.73
CA ALA A 283 3.02 7.83 9.36
C ALA A 283 3.49 6.76 8.35
N LYS A 284 4.65 6.13 8.59
CA LYS A 284 5.17 5.05 7.75
C LYS A 284 4.34 3.78 7.85
N ILE A 285 3.84 3.45 9.04
CA ILE A 285 2.95 2.30 9.25
C ILE A 285 1.64 2.48 8.48
N ILE A 286 1.04 3.68 8.54
CA ILE A 286 -0.19 4.00 7.79
C ILE A 286 0.07 3.93 6.28
N GLU A 287 1.17 4.51 5.80
CA GLU A 287 1.56 4.46 4.38
C GLU A 287 1.75 3.01 3.89
N LEU A 288 2.36 2.15 4.71
CA LEU A 288 2.55 0.74 4.38
C LEU A 288 1.22 -0.03 4.38
N GLN A 289 0.30 0.28 5.29
CA GLN A 289 -1.03 -0.31 5.32
C GLN A 289 -1.86 0.06 4.09
N GLU A 290 -1.83 1.32 3.65
CA GLU A 290 -2.49 1.76 2.43
C GLU A 290 -1.91 1.07 1.18
N LYS A 291 -0.58 0.94 1.12
CA LYS A 291 0.10 0.22 0.02
C LYS A 291 -0.25 -1.26 -0.01
N LEU A 292 -0.39 -1.90 1.16
CA LEU A 292 -0.79 -3.30 1.25
C LEU A 292 -2.23 -3.49 0.74
N ASN A 293 -3.16 -2.65 1.18
CA ASN A 293 -4.55 -2.70 0.73
C ASN A 293 -4.67 -2.47 -0.78
N ALA A 294 -3.95 -1.48 -1.33
CA ALA A 294 -3.93 -1.22 -2.76
C ALA A 294 -3.32 -2.39 -3.56
N PHE A 295 -2.33 -3.10 -2.98
CA PHE A 295 -1.76 -4.30 -3.58
C PHE A 295 -2.78 -5.45 -3.60
N ASP A 296 -3.51 -5.66 -2.51
CA ASP A 296 -4.55 -6.68 -2.42
C ASP A 296 -5.67 -6.43 -3.44
N GLU A 297 -6.15 -5.18 -3.56
CA GLU A 297 -7.13 -4.80 -4.59
C GLU A 297 -6.61 -5.07 -6.02
N ARG A 298 -5.33 -4.80 -6.27
CA ARG A 298 -4.70 -5.07 -7.56
C ARG A 298 -4.58 -6.57 -7.85
N CYS A 299 -4.25 -7.38 -6.85
CA CYS A 299 -4.22 -8.83 -6.98
C CYS A 299 -5.62 -9.39 -7.30
N VAL A 300 -6.67 -8.87 -6.66
CA VAL A 300 -8.06 -9.24 -6.98
C VAL A 300 -8.40 -8.88 -8.43
N ALA A 301 -8.12 -7.65 -8.86
CA ALA A 301 -8.40 -7.22 -10.22
C ALA A 301 -7.65 -8.06 -11.28
N GLN A 302 -6.38 -8.40 -11.02
CA GLN A 302 -5.59 -9.26 -11.91
C GLN A 302 -6.15 -10.69 -11.97
N ASN A 303 -6.60 -11.24 -10.84
CA ASN A 303 -7.23 -12.56 -10.82
C ASN A 303 -8.53 -12.59 -11.64
N ASP A 304 -9.35 -11.53 -11.55
CA ASP A 304 -10.56 -11.38 -12.36
C ASP A 304 -10.23 -11.30 -13.86
N GLU A 305 -9.16 -10.59 -14.23
CA GLU A 305 -8.70 -10.49 -15.61
C GLU A 305 -8.16 -11.83 -16.14
N ILE A 306 -7.39 -12.56 -15.32
CA ILE A 306 -6.95 -13.93 -15.65
C ILE A 306 -8.16 -14.83 -15.89
N ALA A 307 -9.20 -14.77 -15.04
CA ALA A 307 -10.41 -15.57 -15.22
C ALA A 307 -11.14 -15.22 -16.53
N ARG A 308 -11.21 -13.93 -16.90
CA ARG A 308 -11.77 -13.50 -18.20
C ARG A 308 -10.96 -14.01 -19.39
N LEU A 309 -9.64 -13.88 -19.35
CA LEU A 309 -8.76 -14.35 -20.42
C LEU A 309 -8.79 -15.88 -20.57
N GLN A 310 -8.95 -16.62 -19.48
CA GLN A 310 -9.16 -18.07 -19.51
C GLN A 310 -10.49 -18.43 -20.20
N LEU A 311 -11.57 -17.71 -19.89
CA LEU A 311 -12.86 -17.90 -20.56
C LEU A 311 -12.75 -17.63 -22.06
N GLU A 312 -12.12 -16.52 -22.44
CA GLU A 312 -11.92 -16.16 -23.85
C GLU A 312 -11.08 -17.20 -24.60
N ASN A 313 -10.00 -17.70 -23.99
CA ASN A 313 -9.20 -18.78 -24.56
C ASN A 313 -10.02 -20.05 -24.80
N ASN A 314 -10.87 -20.44 -23.85
CA ASN A 314 -11.73 -21.62 -24.01
C ASN A 314 -12.69 -21.46 -25.20
N ILE A 315 -13.30 -20.28 -25.36
CA ILE A 315 -14.18 -19.98 -26.49
C ILE A 315 -13.40 -20.04 -27.82
N LEU A 316 -12.19 -19.49 -27.86
CA LEU A 316 -11.34 -19.53 -29.06
C LEU A 316 -10.92 -20.95 -29.41
N GLN A 317 -10.61 -21.80 -28.42
CA GLN A 317 -10.32 -23.21 -28.64
C GLN A 317 -11.53 -23.96 -29.21
N GLU A 318 -12.74 -23.72 -28.70
CA GLU A 318 -13.96 -24.30 -29.29
C GLU A 318 -14.17 -23.85 -30.73
N LYS A 319 -13.97 -22.56 -31.03
CA LYS A 319 -14.06 -22.07 -32.42
C LYS A 319 -13.03 -22.75 -33.33
N ASN A 320 -11.78 -22.85 -32.90
CA ASN A 320 -10.72 -23.46 -33.68
C ASN A 320 -10.97 -24.97 -33.92
N THR A 321 -11.48 -25.70 -32.91
CA THR A 321 -11.88 -27.11 -33.12
C THR A 321 -13.03 -27.25 -34.11
N ASN A 322 -14.00 -26.34 -34.08
CA ASN A 322 -15.09 -26.32 -35.07
C ASN A 322 -14.59 -25.96 -36.48
N GLU A 323 -13.65 -25.03 -36.61
CA GLU A 323 -13.03 -24.73 -37.91
C GLU A 323 -12.23 -25.92 -38.44
N LYS A 324 -11.44 -26.61 -37.61
CA LYS A 324 -10.75 -27.85 -38.00
C LYS A 324 -11.72 -28.92 -38.51
N ARG A 325 -12.87 -29.08 -37.86
CA ARG A 325 -13.93 -29.99 -38.35
C ARG A 325 -14.44 -29.57 -39.73
N LYS A 326 -14.68 -28.28 -39.96
CA LYS A 326 -15.10 -27.77 -41.29
C LYS A 326 -14.05 -28.04 -42.36
N VAL A 327 -12.78 -27.81 -42.06
CA VAL A 327 -11.66 -28.07 -42.99
C VAL A 327 -11.62 -29.55 -43.38
N SER A 328 -11.72 -30.46 -42.40
CA SER A 328 -11.76 -31.90 -42.67
C SER A 328 -12.94 -32.32 -43.56
N VAL A 329 -14.11 -31.70 -43.38
CA VAL A 329 -15.27 -31.94 -44.26
C VAL A 329 -15.01 -31.43 -45.68
N LEU A 330 -14.39 -30.25 -45.83
CA LEU A 330 -14.02 -29.71 -47.14
C LEU A 330 -13.01 -30.59 -47.87
N GLU A 331 -11.97 -31.06 -47.17
CA GLU A 331 -10.97 -31.99 -47.74
C GLU A 331 -11.63 -33.29 -48.23
N SER A 332 -12.62 -33.82 -47.50
CA SER A 332 -13.38 -34.99 -47.94
C SER A 332 -14.23 -34.72 -49.18
N LEU A 333 -14.85 -33.53 -49.28
CA LEU A 333 -15.64 -33.12 -50.44
C LEU A 333 -14.76 -32.88 -51.67
N GLU A 334 -13.58 -32.30 -51.48
CA GLU A 334 -12.58 -32.13 -52.54
C GLU A 334 -12.12 -33.49 -53.08
N GLY A 335 -11.88 -34.47 -52.21
CA GLY A 335 -11.57 -35.85 -52.61
C GLY A 335 -12.68 -36.48 -53.46
N GLN A 336 -13.94 -36.36 -53.02
CA GLN A 336 -15.10 -36.84 -53.80
C GLN A 336 -15.26 -36.12 -55.15
N MET A 337 -15.03 -34.80 -55.18
CA MET A 337 -15.04 -34.04 -56.43
C MET A 337 -13.95 -34.53 -57.39
N GLN A 338 -12.76 -34.82 -56.90
CA GLN A 338 -11.67 -35.32 -57.73
C GLN A 338 -12.00 -36.70 -58.32
N GLU A 339 -12.59 -37.61 -57.53
CA GLU A 339 -13.07 -38.90 -58.04
C GLU A 339 -14.10 -38.73 -59.16
N ILE A 340 -15.07 -37.82 -59.00
CA ILE A 340 -16.06 -37.52 -60.04
C ILE A 340 -15.40 -36.93 -61.29
N ILE A 341 -14.39 -36.06 -61.14
CA ILE A 341 -13.63 -35.50 -62.26
C ILE A 341 -12.93 -36.63 -63.01
N ASP A 342 -12.25 -37.53 -62.31
CA ASP A 342 -11.54 -38.66 -62.90
C ASP A 342 -12.52 -39.60 -63.63
N GLU A 343 -13.66 -39.94 -63.02
CA GLU A 343 -14.71 -40.74 -63.64
C GLU A 343 -15.26 -40.06 -64.92
N LYS A 344 -15.52 -38.74 -64.86
CA LYS A 344 -15.97 -37.97 -66.02
C LYS A 344 -14.93 -37.97 -67.15
N THR A 345 -13.64 -37.86 -66.84
CA THR A 345 -12.58 -37.91 -67.86
C THR A 345 -12.49 -39.29 -68.51
N ASN A 346 -12.64 -40.37 -67.73
CA ASN A 346 -12.70 -41.73 -68.25
C ASN A 346 -13.92 -41.93 -69.18
N LEU A 347 -15.11 -41.51 -68.75
CA LEU A 347 -16.31 -41.57 -69.58
C LEU A 347 -16.15 -40.79 -70.89
N ASN A 348 -15.52 -39.62 -70.84
CA ASN A 348 -15.28 -38.79 -72.02
C ASN A 348 -14.31 -39.47 -73.01
N ASN A 349 -13.26 -40.11 -72.50
CA ASN A 349 -12.34 -40.90 -73.31
C ASN A 349 -13.04 -42.09 -73.98
N ASP A 350 -13.88 -42.80 -73.25
CA ASP A 350 -14.64 -43.93 -73.79
C ASP A 350 -15.69 -43.48 -74.82
N TYR A 351 -16.36 -42.35 -74.58
CA TYR A 351 -17.23 -41.71 -75.56
C TYR A 351 -16.47 -41.35 -76.85
N GLN A 352 -15.27 -40.77 -76.75
CA GLN A 352 -14.44 -40.46 -77.93
C GLN A 352 -14.06 -41.71 -78.73
N LYS A 353 -13.67 -42.80 -78.04
CA LYS A 353 -13.38 -44.09 -78.69
C LYS A 353 -14.61 -44.64 -79.41
N LEU A 354 -15.75 -44.67 -78.72
CA LEU A 354 -17.01 -45.17 -79.29
C LEU A 354 -17.47 -44.34 -80.48
N ASN A 355 -17.37 -43.01 -80.39
CA ASN A 355 -17.69 -42.11 -81.51
C ASN A 355 -16.75 -42.35 -82.70
N THR A 356 -15.46 -42.56 -82.46
CA THR A 356 -14.50 -42.89 -83.54
C THR A 356 -14.86 -44.21 -84.23
N ALA A 357 -15.18 -45.25 -83.45
CA ALA A 357 -15.62 -46.55 -83.98
C ALA A 357 -16.95 -46.43 -84.75
N TYR A 358 -17.90 -45.64 -84.26
CA TYR A 358 -19.15 -45.36 -84.96
C TYR A 358 -18.91 -44.68 -86.31
N GLN A 359 -18.06 -43.65 -86.37
CA GLN A 359 -17.71 -42.97 -87.62
C GLN A 359 -17.02 -43.90 -88.61
N GLN A 360 -16.15 -44.81 -88.14
CA GLN A 360 -15.53 -45.84 -88.97
C GLN A 360 -16.56 -46.81 -89.54
N ASN A 361 -17.46 -47.35 -88.71
CA ASN A 361 -18.50 -48.28 -89.15
C ASN A 361 -19.48 -47.61 -90.12
N LEU A 362 -19.85 -46.34 -89.87
CA LEU A 362 -20.67 -45.56 -90.79
C LEU A 362 -19.99 -45.39 -92.15
N LYS A 363 -18.67 -45.16 -92.17
CA LYS A 363 -17.89 -45.10 -93.40
C LYS A 363 -17.89 -46.46 -94.12
N GLU A 364 -17.65 -47.55 -93.41
CA GLU A 364 -17.68 -48.92 -93.96
C GLU A 364 -19.06 -49.26 -94.55
N GLN A 365 -20.16 -48.89 -93.87
CA GLN A 365 -21.52 -49.08 -94.39
C GLN A 365 -21.77 -48.28 -95.67
N ASN A 366 -21.34 -47.01 -95.72
CA ASN A 366 -21.44 -46.19 -96.92
C ASN A 366 -20.62 -46.78 -98.08
N ASP A 367 -19.40 -47.26 -97.80
CA ASP A 367 -18.54 -47.92 -98.80
C ASP A 367 -19.18 -49.22 -99.34
N LEU A 368 -19.80 -50.04 -98.47
CA LEU A 368 -20.55 -51.23 -98.87
C LEU A 368 -21.79 -50.90 -99.71
N LEU A 369 -22.54 -49.85 -99.36
CA LEU A 369 -23.71 -49.41 -100.13
C LEU A 369 -23.33 -49.01 -101.56
N VAL A 370 -22.20 -48.28 -101.71
CA VAL A 370 -21.63 -47.96 -103.02
C VAL A 370 -21.29 -49.24 -103.78
N LEU A 371 -20.64 -50.21 -103.14
CA LEU A 371 -20.31 -51.48 -103.77
C LEU A 371 -21.56 -52.25 -104.25
N CYS A 372 -22.59 -52.38 -103.42
CA CYS A 372 -23.85 -53.02 -103.80
C CYS A 372 -24.53 -52.32 -104.98
N SER A 373 -24.55 -50.97 -105.02
CA SER A 373 -25.10 -50.22 -106.15
C SER A 373 -24.32 -50.46 -107.46
N THR A 374 -23.00 -50.65 -107.39
CA THR A 374 -22.18 -50.94 -108.58
C THR A 374 -22.35 -52.38 -109.11
N TYR A 375 -22.87 -53.30 -108.30
CA TYR A 375 -23.18 -54.67 -108.72
C TYR A 375 -24.61 -54.82 -109.28
N GLU A 376 -25.55 -53.91 -108.96
CA GLU A 376 -26.89 -53.91 -109.56
C GLU A 376 -26.92 -53.32 -110.99
N ASP A 377 -25.85 -52.60 -111.38
CA ASP A 377 -25.67 -52.02 -112.72
C ASP A 377 -24.88 -52.93 -113.71
N GLN A 378 -24.58 -54.18 -113.32
CA GLN A 378 -24.06 -55.25 -114.21
C GLN A 378 -25.13 -56.30 -114.46
#